data_AF-A0A7N2RAV6-F1
#
_entry.id   AF-A0A7N2RAV6-F1
#
_cell.length_a   1.000
_cell.length_b   1.000
_cell.length_c   1.000
_cell.angle_alpha   90.00
_cell.angle_beta   90.00
_cell.angle_gamma   90.00
#
_symmetry.space_group_name_H-M   'P 1'
#
loop_
_entity.id
_entity.type
_entity.pdbx_description
1 polymer ?
#
loop_
_entity_poly.entity_id
_entity_poly.type
_entity_poly.pdbx_seq_one_letter_code
_entity_poly.pdbx_strand_id
1 'polypeptide(L)'
;MMLPRWSRAIANLSRAGLQSNLKYGNDCSNVVLHRSYAKVAAVDSVQKGFPNQPSINLNKMFWSKPCSLALAADSPLRVEEPKYEGIKHAIFKLLLFYSKQSQSIRGANVVYKRIISQVEKPLIYEVFNLEKTFKTTFSLLVLHMWLCLRRLKQEGKEGVELGQHLYEIYNHDVEMRVSKAGVNLLLHRWMKDLEKIFYGNIVAYDSAILPEAKQNELSNVIWRNIFSDDGSLPPNDAASQTVQAMARYARREVSCLSLTDKEAMFSGNFTFTSLETEKNSKGR
;
A
#
# COMPACT_ATOMS: atom_id res chain seq x y z
N MET A 1 -21.27 -0.91 10.42
CA MET A 1 -21.43 -0.75 8.97
C MET A 1 -21.00 0.67 8.59
N MET A 2 -19.73 0.88 8.22
CA MET A 2 -19.23 2.21 7.84
C MET A 2 -19.62 2.51 6.38
N LEU A 3 -20.56 3.45 6.22
CA LEU A 3 -21.06 4.04 4.96
C LEU A 3 -19.95 4.60 4.05
N PRO A 4 -20.22 4.86 2.75
CA PRO A 4 -19.22 5.00 1.69
C PRO A 4 -18.46 6.32 1.83
N ARG A 5 -17.27 6.25 2.41
CA ARG A 5 -16.37 7.40 2.58
C ARG A 5 -15.31 7.47 1.50
N TRP A 6 -14.91 6.33 0.92
CA TRP A 6 -13.95 6.28 -0.17
C TRP A 6 -14.46 6.98 -1.42
N SER A 7 -15.72 6.75 -1.83
CA SER A 7 -16.33 7.45 -2.97
C SER A 7 -16.42 8.97 -2.77
N ARG A 8 -16.68 9.43 -1.54
CA ARG A 8 -16.67 10.85 -1.17
C ARG A 8 -15.27 11.45 -1.10
N ALA A 9 -14.29 10.69 -0.59
CA ALA A 9 -12.89 11.08 -0.62
C ALA A 9 -12.40 11.25 -2.07
N ILE A 10 -12.80 10.35 -2.98
CA ILE A 10 -12.54 10.48 -4.42
C ILE A 10 -13.12 11.78 -4.99
N ALA A 11 -14.38 12.11 -4.66
CA ALA A 11 -15.04 13.32 -5.16
C ALA A 11 -14.35 14.61 -4.67
N ASN A 12 -13.85 14.62 -3.44
CA ASN A 12 -13.09 15.74 -2.89
C ASN A 12 -11.66 15.81 -3.46
N LEU A 13 -11.03 14.68 -3.73
CA LEU A 13 -9.70 14.61 -4.38
C LEU A 13 -9.75 15.06 -5.84
N SER A 14 -10.79 14.71 -6.61
CA SER A 14 -10.96 15.20 -7.98
C SER A 14 -11.23 16.71 -8.04
N ARG A 15 -11.89 17.27 -7.02
CA ARG A 15 -12.17 18.70 -6.93
C ARG A 15 -10.94 19.50 -6.44
N ALA A 16 -10.15 18.93 -5.54
CA ALA A 16 -8.89 19.52 -5.07
C ALA A 16 -7.80 19.53 -6.17
N GLY A 17 -7.79 18.53 -7.06
CA GLY A 17 -6.90 18.49 -8.23
C GLY A 17 -7.16 19.58 -9.28
N LEU A 18 -8.27 20.31 -9.19
CA LEU A 18 -8.59 21.45 -10.08
C LEU A 18 -8.36 22.81 -9.40
N GLN A 19 -8.07 22.85 -8.10
CA GLN A 19 -7.91 24.06 -7.29
C GLN A 19 -6.61 24.02 -6.48
N SER A 20 -5.47 23.83 -7.16
CA SER A 20 -4.16 23.96 -6.52
C SER A 20 -3.85 25.43 -6.22
N ASN A 21 -4.26 25.93 -5.04
CA ASN A 21 -3.63 27.08 -4.39
C ASN A 21 -4.04 27.29 -2.92
N LEU A 22 -4.18 26.22 -2.13
CA LEU A 22 -4.31 26.37 -0.68
C LEU A 22 -3.16 25.69 0.06
N LYS A 23 -2.30 26.53 0.66
CA LYS A 23 -1.35 26.19 1.73
C LYS A 23 -2.08 25.41 2.83
N TYR A 24 -2.03 24.08 2.80
CA TYR A 24 -2.47 23.27 3.93
C TYR A 24 -1.26 23.01 4.83
N GLY A 25 -1.31 23.60 6.04
CA GLY A 25 -0.20 23.66 6.99
C GLY A 25 0.36 22.30 7.37
N ASN A 26 1.68 22.20 7.27
CA ASN A 26 2.48 21.00 7.57
C ASN A 26 2.49 20.62 9.07
N ASP A 27 2.04 21.52 9.96
CA ASP A 27 2.22 21.35 11.41
C ASP A 27 1.13 20.50 12.07
N CYS A 28 -0.12 20.53 11.57
CA CYS A 28 -1.23 19.78 12.18
C CYS A 28 -1.20 18.28 11.86
N SER A 29 -0.69 17.87 10.71
CA SER A 29 -0.60 16.44 10.34
C SER A 29 0.46 15.70 11.14
N ASN A 30 1.60 16.33 11.40
CA ASN A 30 2.73 15.74 12.12
C ASN A 30 2.39 15.45 13.59
N VAL A 31 1.70 16.38 14.27
CA VAL A 31 1.27 16.18 15.67
C VAL A 31 0.26 15.04 15.79
N VAL A 32 -0.61 14.86 14.80
CA VAL A 32 -1.61 13.77 14.77
C VAL A 32 -0.96 12.42 14.47
N LEU A 33 0.00 12.37 13.53
CA LEU A 33 0.80 11.18 13.21
C LEU A 33 1.56 10.67 14.45
N HIS A 34 2.35 11.54 15.10
CA HIS A 34 3.16 11.19 16.27
C HIS A 34 2.31 10.72 17.46
N ARG A 35 1.24 11.45 17.80
CA ARG A 35 0.35 11.08 18.92
C ARG A 35 -0.36 9.75 18.70
N SER A 36 -0.64 9.42 17.44
CA SER A 36 -1.29 8.18 17.09
C SER A 36 -0.31 7.01 17.19
N TYR A 37 0.86 7.09 16.54
CA TYR A 37 1.80 5.97 16.61
C TYR A 37 2.41 5.76 17.99
N ALA A 38 2.77 6.82 18.72
CA ALA A 38 3.47 6.71 20.01
C ALA A 38 2.73 5.88 21.07
N LYS A 39 1.39 5.92 21.10
CA LYS A 39 0.62 5.14 22.09
C LYS A 39 0.39 3.68 21.70
N VAL A 40 0.51 3.34 20.41
CA VAL A 40 0.49 1.93 19.97
C VAL A 40 1.90 1.33 20.09
N ALA A 41 2.93 2.12 19.78
CA ALA A 41 4.32 1.72 19.91
C ALA A 41 4.78 1.48 21.36
N ALA A 42 4.15 2.11 22.35
CA ALA A 42 4.45 1.93 23.77
C ALA A 42 4.25 0.50 24.32
N VAL A 43 3.69 -0.41 23.51
CA VAL A 43 3.42 -1.81 23.89
C VAL A 43 4.41 -2.81 23.24
N ASP A 44 5.18 -2.38 22.24
CA ASP A 44 5.97 -3.28 21.35
C ASP A 44 7.50 -3.20 21.56
N SER A 45 8.02 -2.57 22.63
CA SER A 45 9.46 -2.35 22.78
C SER A 45 10.23 -3.56 23.32
N VAL A 46 10.74 -4.41 22.41
CA VAL A 46 11.93 -5.25 22.66
C VAL A 46 13.05 -4.77 21.73
N GLN A 47 13.92 -3.91 22.24
CA GLN A 47 15.10 -3.45 21.52
C GLN A 47 16.11 -4.59 21.35
N LYS A 48 16.46 -4.92 20.11
CA LYS A 48 17.65 -5.72 19.79
C LYS A 48 18.41 -5.04 18.66
N GLY A 49 19.63 -4.59 18.97
CA GLY A 49 20.49 -3.84 18.04
C GLY A 49 20.78 -4.61 16.76
N PHE A 50 20.71 -3.92 15.62
CA PHE A 50 21.00 -4.46 14.30
C PHE A 50 22.51 -4.53 14.06
N PRO A 51 23.06 -5.68 13.62
CA PRO A 51 24.45 -5.78 13.18
C PRO A 51 24.59 -5.23 11.74
N ASN A 52 25.70 -4.54 11.47
CA ASN A 52 26.07 -4.02 10.16
C ASN A 52 26.00 -5.12 9.08
N GLN A 53 25.12 -4.96 8.09
CA GLN A 53 24.97 -5.86 6.95
C GLN A 53 25.32 -5.17 5.61
N PRO A 54 25.79 -5.96 4.62
CA PRO A 54 26.54 -5.47 3.47
C PRO A 54 25.68 -4.62 2.55
N SER A 55 26.31 -3.64 1.89
CA SER A 55 25.69 -2.67 0.99
C SER A 55 24.93 -3.36 -0.15
N ILE A 56 23.65 -3.66 0.06
CA ILE A 56 22.70 -3.92 -1.02
C ILE A 56 22.77 -2.70 -1.92
N ASN A 57 23.10 -2.88 -3.20
CA ASN A 57 23.13 -1.77 -4.15
C ASN A 57 21.69 -1.39 -4.52
N LEU A 58 20.99 -0.79 -3.55
CA LEU A 58 19.59 -0.35 -3.60
C LEU A 58 19.29 0.51 -4.82
N ASN A 59 20.33 1.20 -5.30
CA ASN A 59 20.26 1.95 -6.54
C ASN A 59 19.92 1.02 -7.70
N LYS A 60 20.74 0.00 -8.00
CA LYS A 60 20.63 -0.82 -9.23
C LYS A 60 19.26 -1.50 -9.42
N MET A 61 18.59 -1.87 -8.33
CA MET A 61 17.37 -2.70 -8.36
C MET A 61 16.17 -2.02 -9.03
N PHE A 62 16.07 -0.69 -8.95
CA PHE A 62 14.88 0.05 -9.43
C PHE A 62 15.13 0.87 -10.70
N TRP A 63 16.28 0.71 -11.36
CA TRP A 63 16.59 1.38 -12.65
C TRP A 63 16.17 0.57 -13.89
N SER A 64 15.77 -0.69 -13.72
CA SER A 64 15.21 -1.47 -14.82
C SER A 64 13.98 -0.76 -15.40
N LYS A 65 13.78 -0.83 -16.72
CA LYS A 65 12.56 -0.31 -17.35
C LYS A 65 11.32 -0.92 -16.68
N PRO A 66 10.29 -0.12 -16.35
CA PRO A 66 9.01 -0.62 -15.87
C PRO A 66 8.40 -1.64 -16.84
N CYS A 67 7.76 -2.67 -16.30
CA CYS A 67 7.06 -3.71 -17.06
C CYS A 67 5.74 -4.06 -16.36
N SER A 68 4.84 -4.79 -17.03
CA SER A 68 3.61 -5.29 -16.39
C SER A 68 3.94 -6.18 -15.18
N LEU A 69 3.15 -6.05 -14.12
CA LEU A 69 3.20 -6.89 -12.93
C LEU A 69 2.27 -8.11 -13.02
N ALA A 70 1.56 -8.27 -14.14
CA ALA A 70 0.66 -9.39 -14.35
C ALA A 70 1.41 -10.73 -14.22
N LEU A 71 0.80 -11.66 -13.50
CA LEU A 71 1.32 -13.02 -13.40
C LEU A 71 1.19 -13.73 -14.75
N ALA A 72 2.26 -14.40 -15.18
CA ALA A 72 2.24 -15.29 -16.34
C ALA A 72 1.15 -16.36 -16.20
N ALA A 73 0.53 -16.76 -17.31
CA ALA A 73 -0.64 -17.64 -17.33
C ALA A 73 -0.42 -18.99 -16.64
N ASP A 74 0.82 -19.48 -16.62
CA ASP A 74 1.28 -20.73 -16.00
C ASP A 74 1.78 -20.55 -14.54
N SER A 75 1.74 -19.33 -14.00
CA SER A 75 2.26 -19.08 -12.65
C SER A 75 1.40 -19.80 -11.58
N PRO A 76 2.03 -20.54 -10.66
CA PRO A 76 1.32 -21.24 -9.58
C PRO A 76 0.66 -20.28 -8.58
N LEU A 77 1.01 -18.99 -8.64
CA LEU A 77 0.42 -17.96 -7.81
C LEU A 77 -0.90 -17.43 -8.38
N ARG A 78 -1.28 -17.77 -9.62
CA ARG A 78 -2.54 -17.32 -10.20
C ARG A 78 -3.73 -17.89 -9.46
N VAL A 79 -4.74 -17.05 -9.27
CA VAL A 79 -6.04 -17.42 -8.76
C VAL A 79 -6.99 -17.51 -9.94
N GLU A 80 -7.48 -18.71 -10.20
CA GLU A 80 -8.50 -18.96 -11.21
C GLU A 80 -9.89 -18.87 -10.56
N GLU A 81 -10.83 -18.22 -11.24
CA GLU A 81 -12.23 -18.28 -10.81
C GLU A 81 -12.77 -19.70 -11.06
N PRO A 82 -13.34 -20.37 -10.05
CA PRO A 82 -13.90 -21.70 -10.24
C PRO A 82 -15.08 -21.63 -11.21
N LYS A 83 -14.96 -22.34 -12.34
CA LYS A 83 -16.02 -22.50 -13.33
C LYS A 83 -16.82 -23.76 -13.02
N TYR A 84 -17.95 -23.59 -12.33
CA TYR A 84 -18.88 -24.70 -12.08
C TYR A 84 -19.76 -24.94 -13.31
N GLU A 85 -20.02 -26.21 -13.63
CA GLU A 85 -20.87 -26.66 -14.75
C GLU A 85 -22.15 -27.39 -14.25
N GLY A 86 -23.13 -27.54 -15.15
CA GLY A 86 -24.35 -28.30 -14.91
C GLY A 86 -25.22 -27.76 -13.76
N ILE A 87 -25.74 -28.66 -12.92
CA ILE A 87 -26.62 -28.31 -11.78
C ILE A 87 -25.89 -27.40 -10.79
N LYS A 88 -24.59 -27.60 -10.56
CA LYS A 88 -23.78 -26.74 -9.69
C LYS A 88 -23.73 -25.31 -10.22
N HIS A 89 -23.58 -25.13 -11.53
CA HIS A 89 -23.66 -23.80 -12.15
C HIS A 89 -24.99 -23.11 -11.83
N ALA A 90 -26.11 -23.82 -12.02
CA ALA A 90 -27.44 -23.29 -11.76
C ALA A 90 -27.63 -22.88 -10.30
N ILE A 91 -27.18 -23.71 -9.34
CA ILE A 91 -27.24 -23.41 -7.91
C ILE A 91 -26.39 -22.19 -7.58
N PHE A 92 -25.13 -22.15 -8.01
CA PHE A 92 -24.25 -21.01 -7.72
C PHE A 92 -24.72 -19.71 -8.37
N LYS A 93 -25.31 -19.80 -9.57
CA LYS A 93 -25.95 -18.65 -10.22
C LYS A 93 -27.16 -18.16 -9.43
N LEU A 94 -28.01 -19.06 -8.93
CA LEU A 94 -29.15 -18.71 -8.06
C LEU A 94 -28.68 -18.04 -6.75
N LEU A 95 -27.59 -18.53 -6.16
CA LEU A 95 -26.96 -17.97 -4.96
C LEU A 95 -26.12 -16.71 -5.23
N LEU A 96 -26.24 -16.11 -6.43
CA LEU A 96 -25.54 -14.87 -6.82
C LEU A 96 -24.01 -14.94 -6.79
N PHE A 97 -23.42 -16.14 -6.86
CA PHE A 97 -21.97 -16.34 -6.86
C PHE A 97 -21.28 -15.66 -8.05
N TYR A 98 -21.95 -15.65 -9.21
CA TYR A 98 -21.47 -15.00 -10.45
C TYR A 98 -21.97 -13.56 -10.60
N SER A 99 -22.56 -12.97 -9.54
CA SER A 99 -22.90 -11.54 -9.58
C SER A 99 -21.63 -10.69 -9.63
N LYS A 100 -21.73 -9.52 -10.28
CA LYS A 100 -20.63 -8.55 -10.35
C LYS A 100 -20.08 -8.18 -8.97
N GLN A 101 -20.96 -8.03 -7.98
CA GLN A 101 -20.58 -7.72 -6.61
C GLN A 101 -19.78 -8.86 -5.97
N SER A 102 -20.24 -10.11 -6.10
CA SER A 102 -19.53 -11.27 -5.54
C SER A 102 -18.15 -11.45 -6.17
N GLN A 103 -18.05 -11.31 -7.49
CA GLN A 103 -16.77 -11.31 -8.22
C GLN A 103 -15.84 -10.19 -7.74
N SER A 104 -16.35 -8.95 -7.62
CA SER A 104 -15.57 -7.80 -7.17
C SER A 104 -15.02 -7.97 -5.75
N ILE A 105 -15.83 -8.51 -4.82
CA ILE A 105 -15.37 -8.83 -3.46
C ILE A 105 -14.26 -9.89 -3.47
N ARG A 106 -14.38 -10.94 -4.28
CA ARG A 106 -13.32 -11.96 -4.40
C ARG A 106 -12.04 -11.38 -5.00
N GLY A 107 -12.16 -10.60 -6.07
CA GLY A 107 -11.04 -9.89 -6.69
C GLY A 107 -10.31 -9.00 -5.67
N ALA A 108 -11.06 -8.15 -4.96
CA ALA A 108 -10.51 -7.30 -3.90
C ALA A 108 -9.79 -8.10 -2.79
N ASN A 109 -10.31 -9.27 -2.40
CA ASN A 109 -9.62 -10.17 -1.45
C ASN A 109 -8.28 -10.67 -1.99
N VAL A 110 -8.21 -11.06 -3.27
CA VAL A 110 -6.94 -11.50 -3.89
C VAL A 110 -5.97 -10.33 -3.97
N VAL A 111 -6.41 -9.15 -4.40
CA VAL A 111 -5.60 -7.92 -4.44
C VAL A 111 -5.02 -7.61 -3.06
N TYR A 112 -5.85 -7.68 -2.00
CA TYR A 112 -5.38 -7.42 -0.64
C TYR A 112 -4.35 -8.46 -0.18
N LYS A 113 -4.55 -9.74 -0.52
CA LYS A 113 -3.55 -10.79 -0.24
C LYS A 113 -2.21 -10.49 -0.92
N ARG A 114 -2.18 -9.88 -2.11
CA ARG A 114 -0.92 -9.43 -2.75
C ARG A 114 -0.23 -8.34 -1.95
N ILE A 115 -1.01 -7.38 -1.42
CA ILE A 115 -0.50 -6.32 -0.56
C ILE A 115 0.12 -6.91 0.70
N ILE A 116 -0.62 -7.75 1.42
CA ILE A 116 -0.12 -8.43 2.63
C ILE A 116 1.13 -9.26 2.32
N SER A 117 1.10 -10.05 1.24
CA SER A 117 2.24 -10.88 0.84
C SER A 117 3.49 -10.06 0.56
N GLN A 118 3.38 -8.82 0.10
CA GLN A 118 4.53 -7.94 -0.10
C GLN A 118 4.99 -7.29 1.21
N VAL A 119 4.04 -6.79 2.01
CA VAL A 119 4.35 -6.05 3.25
C VAL A 119 4.88 -6.97 4.35
N GLU A 120 4.45 -8.22 4.44
CA GLU A 120 4.86 -9.11 5.53
C GLU A 120 6.20 -9.83 5.29
N LYS A 121 6.77 -9.74 4.08
CA LYS A 121 8.09 -10.28 3.75
C LYS A 121 9.19 -9.58 4.55
N PRO A 122 10.10 -10.30 5.23
CA PRO A 122 11.24 -9.70 5.93
C PRO A 122 12.09 -8.78 5.04
N LEU A 123 12.25 -9.16 3.76
CA LEU A 123 13.07 -8.43 2.80
C LEU A 123 12.70 -6.95 2.64
N ILE A 124 11.42 -6.56 2.71
CA ILE A 124 11.07 -5.14 2.56
C ILE A 124 11.60 -4.30 3.72
N TYR A 125 11.67 -4.87 4.92
CA TYR A 125 12.20 -4.22 6.10
C TYR A 125 13.73 -4.15 6.05
N GLU A 126 14.38 -5.24 5.64
CA GLU A 126 15.84 -5.32 5.49
C GLU A 126 16.36 -4.38 4.39
N VAL A 127 15.78 -4.45 3.19
CA VAL A 127 16.17 -3.63 2.03
C VAL A 127 16.00 -2.15 2.32
N PHE A 128 14.93 -1.77 3.01
CA PHE A 128 14.68 -0.37 3.34
C PHE A 128 15.12 0.04 4.75
N ASN A 129 15.94 -0.78 5.43
CA ASN A 129 16.45 -0.49 6.78
C ASN A 129 15.36 0.00 7.74
N LEU A 130 14.21 -0.68 7.74
CA LEU A 130 13.07 -0.41 8.60
C LEU A 130 13.03 -1.44 9.72
N GLU A 131 12.81 -0.99 10.95
CA GLU A 131 12.42 -1.89 12.02
C GLU A 131 10.99 -2.39 11.79
N LYS A 132 10.72 -3.68 12.02
CA LYS A 132 9.38 -4.25 11.88
C LYS A 132 8.54 -3.94 13.12
N THR A 133 7.81 -2.82 13.05
CA THR A 133 6.88 -2.36 14.11
C THR A 133 5.47 -2.23 13.54
N PHE A 134 4.46 -2.04 14.40
CA PHE A 134 3.10 -1.71 13.94
C PHE A 134 3.09 -0.48 13.03
N LYS A 135 3.83 0.57 13.39
CA LYS A 135 3.92 1.83 12.63
C LYS A 135 4.44 1.58 11.22
N THR A 136 5.62 0.96 11.09
CA THR A 136 6.24 0.75 9.77
C THR A 136 5.42 -0.20 8.92
N THR A 137 4.84 -1.25 9.52
CA THR A 137 3.92 -2.17 8.84
C THR A 137 2.68 -1.45 8.33
N PHE A 138 2.03 -0.64 9.17
CA PHE A 138 0.88 0.16 8.76
C PHE A 138 1.24 1.14 7.65
N SER A 139 2.36 1.85 7.75
CA SER A 139 2.78 2.79 6.71
C SER A 139 3.08 2.10 5.37
N LEU A 140 3.67 0.90 5.40
CA LEU A 140 3.85 0.07 4.20
C LEU A 140 2.51 -0.43 3.63
N LEU A 141 1.55 -0.82 4.47
CA LEU A 141 0.19 -1.15 4.01
C LEU A 141 -0.47 0.04 3.31
N VAL A 142 -0.40 1.24 3.91
CA VAL A 142 -0.94 2.47 3.32
C VAL A 142 -0.29 2.77 1.96
N LEU A 143 1.03 2.62 1.84
CA LEU A 143 1.76 2.82 0.59
C LEU A 143 1.27 1.86 -0.51
N HIS A 144 1.14 0.57 -0.21
CA HIS A 144 0.70 -0.42 -1.20
C HIS A 144 -0.80 -0.33 -1.52
N MET A 145 -1.63 0.06 -0.53
CA MET A 145 -3.02 0.41 -0.77
C MET A 145 -3.13 1.61 -1.70
N TRP A 146 -2.33 2.66 -1.50
CA TRP A 146 -2.28 3.82 -2.39
C TRP A 146 -1.96 3.41 -3.83
N LEU A 147 -0.92 2.59 -4.03
CA LEU A 147 -0.54 2.08 -5.35
C LEU A 147 -1.71 1.40 -6.08
N CYS A 148 -2.37 0.45 -5.40
CA CYS A 148 -3.51 -0.28 -5.97
C CYS A 148 -4.72 0.62 -6.23
N LEU A 149 -5.10 1.44 -5.25
CA LEU A 149 -6.28 2.31 -5.35
C LEU A 149 -6.11 3.37 -6.44
N ARG A 150 -4.91 3.94 -6.58
CA ARG A 150 -4.57 4.87 -7.65
C ARG A 150 -4.73 4.22 -9.02
N ARG A 151 -4.23 2.99 -9.20
CA ARG A 151 -4.37 2.24 -10.45
C ARG A 151 -5.82 1.87 -10.76
N LEU A 152 -6.56 1.37 -9.77
CA LEU A 152 -7.97 0.99 -9.92
C LEU A 152 -8.85 2.18 -10.30
N LYS A 153 -8.59 3.37 -9.74
CA LYS A 153 -9.34 4.59 -10.07
C LYS A 153 -9.33 4.93 -11.56
N GLN A 154 -8.28 4.53 -12.30
CA GLN A 154 -8.17 4.75 -13.74
C GLN A 154 -9.16 3.90 -14.55
N GLU A 155 -9.72 2.84 -13.95
CA GLU A 155 -10.72 1.94 -14.56
C GLU A 155 -12.16 2.44 -14.40
N GLY A 156 -12.33 3.70 -14.00
CA GLY A 156 -13.62 4.36 -13.85
C GLY A 156 -14.48 3.77 -12.73
N LYS A 157 -15.79 3.67 -12.96
CA LYS A 157 -16.76 3.29 -11.94
C LYS A 157 -16.49 1.91 -11.35
N GLU A 158 -16.19 0.92 -12.20
CA GLU A 158 -15.93 -0.46 -11.75
C GLU A 158 -14.68 -0.55 -10.86
N GLY A 159 -13.64 0.22 -11.20
CA GLY A 159 -12.43 0.29 -10.38
C GLY A 159 -12.64 0.98 -9.04
N VAL A 160 -13.50 2.00 -8.99
CA VAL A 160 -13.92 2.65 -7.73
C VAL A 160 -14.71 1.69 -6.84
N GLU A 161 -15.61 0.88 -7.42
CA GLU A 161 -16.38 -0.15 -6.71
C GLU A 161 -15.46 -1.23 -6.13
N LEU A 162 -14.51 -1.76 -6.91
CA LEU A 162 -13.52 -2.73 -6.42
C LEU A 162 -12.63 -2.10 -5.34
N GLY A 163 -12.20 -0.86 -5.53
CA GLY A 163 -11.42 -0.10 -4.55
C GLY A 163 -12.14 0.08 -3.20
N GLN A 164 -13.47 0.23 -3.20
CA GLN A 164 -14.28 0.29 -1.97
C GLN A 164 -14.22 -1.05 -1.22
N HIS A 165 -14.40 -2.19 -1.90
CA HIS A 165 -14.26 -3.50 -1.27
C HIS A 165 -12.84 -3.75 -0.76
N LEU A 166 -11.83 -3.34 -1.53
CA LEU A 166 -10.42 -3.44 -1.11
C LEU A 166 -10.17 -2.63 0.17
N TYR A 167 -10.70 -1.41 0.26
CA TYR A 167 -10.60 -0.57 1.45
C TYR A 167 -11.30 -1.19 2.67
N GLU A 168 -12.48 -1.79 2.48
CA GLU A 168 -13.22 -2.46 3.55
C GLU A 168 -12.43 -3.64 4.14
N ILE A 169 -11.82 -4.46 3.27
CA ILE A 169 -10.97 -5.59 3.67
C ILE A 169 -9.74 -5.07 4.43
N TYR A 170 -9.07 -4.05 3.91
CA TYR A 170 -7.94 -3.39 4.57
C TYR A 170 -8.31 -2.83 5.95
N ASN A 171 -9.43 -2.13 6.05
CA ASN A 171 -9.85 -1.50 7.29
C ASN A 171 -10.17 -2.55 8.37
N HIS A 172 -10.73 -3.69 7.97
CA HIS A 172 -10.95 -4.82 8.87
C HIS A 172 -9.63 -5.46 9.34
N ASP A 173 -8.66 -5.67 8.45
CA ASP A 173 -7.33 -6.18 8.85
C ASP A 173 -6.63 -5.23 9.83
N VAL A 174 -6.66 -3.92 9.57
CA VAL A 174 -6.09 -2.91 10.49
C VAL A 174 -6.78 -2.95 11.85
N GLU A 175 -8.12 -3.04 11.88
CA GLU A 175 -8.89 -3.18 13.12
C GLU A 175 -8.43 -4.41 13.92
N MET A 176 -8.27 -5.56 13.24
CA MET A 176 -7.77 -6.78 13.86
C MET A 176 -6.34 -6.64 14.39
N ARG A 177 -5.45 -5.94 13.66
CA ARG A 177 -4.08 -5.67 14.12
C ARG A 177 -4.06 -4.77 15.36
N VAL A 178 -4.86 -3.70 15.38
CA VAL A 178 -4.98 -2.80 16.54
C VAL A 178 -5.56 -3.53 17.75
N SER A 179 -6.57 -4.38 17.54
CA SER A 179 -7.16 -5.19 18.60
C SER A 179 -6.14 -6.16 19.20
N LYS A 180 -5.34 -6.82 18.35
CA LYS A 180 -4.23 -7.70 18.79
C LYS A 180 -3.14 -6.97 19.55
N ALA A 181 -2.87 -5.70 19.23
CA ALA A 181 -1.93 -4.85 19.97
C ALA A 181 -2.46 -4.41 21.36
N GLY A 182 -3.63 -4.89 21.79
CA GLY A 182 -4.14 -4.72 23.16
C GLY A 182 -4.95 -3.44 23.39
N VAL A 183 -5.29 -2.67 22.34
CA VAL A 183 -5.90 -1.34 22.48
C VAL A 183 -7.44 -1.34 22.30
N ASN A 184 -8.10 -2.36 22.85
CA ASN A 184 -9.53 -2.61 22.63
C ASN A 184 -10.46 -1.50 23.18
N LEU A 185 -10.13 -0.92 24.35
CA LEU A 185 -10.98 0.10 24.99
C LEU A 185 -11.05 1.42 24.20
N LEU A 186 -10.05 1.71 23.37
CA LEU A 186 -9.97 2.94 22.58
C LEU A 186 -10.03 2.66 21.06
N LEU A 187 -10.38 1.44 20.65
CA LEU A 187 -10.32 0.97 19.26
C LEU A 187 -10.99 1.94 18.28
N HIS A 188 -12.18 2.45 18.60
CA HIS A 188 -12.88 3.41 17.75
C HIS A 188 -12.12 4.72 17.54
N ARG A 189 -11.49 5.24 18.60
CA ARG A 189 -10.66 6.45 18.51
C ARG A 189 -9.43 6.18 17.65
N TRP A 190 -8.81 5.02 17.85
CA TRP A 190 -7.66 4.56 17.08
C TRP A 190 -7.96 4.44 15.60
N MET A 191 -9.03 3.74 15.25
CA MET A 191 -9.45 3.56 13.86
C MET A 191 -9.74 4.90 13.18
N LYS A 192 -10.35 5.87 13.87
CA LYS A 192 -10.54 7.23 13.34
C LYS A 192 -9.23 7.95 13.05
N ASP A 193 -8.24 7.80 13.92
CA ASP A 193 -6.95 8.48 13.75
C ASP A 193 -6.11 7.80 12.65
N LEU A 194 -6.10 6.47 12.59
CA LEU A 194 -5.48 5.70 11.50
C LEU A 194 -6.15 5.99 10.15
N GLU A 195 -7.47 6.13 10.11
CA GLU A 195 -8.21 6.53 8.91
C GLU A 195 -7.78 7.92 8.40
N LYS A 196 -7.62 8.91 9.30
CA LYS A 196 -7.11 10.23 8.92
C LYS A 196 -5.69 10.15 8.35
N ILE A 197 -4.83 9.35 8.98
CA ILE A 197 -3.45 9.14 8.51
C ILE A 197 -3.47 8.51 7.11
N PHE A 198 -4.29 7.48 6.90
CA PHE A 198 -4.45 6.83 5.61
C PHE A 198 -4.85 7.84 4.52
N TYR A 199 -5.94 8.58 4.70
CA TYR A 199 -6.36 9.55 3.68
C TYR A 199 -5.37 10.69 3.48
N GLY A 200 -4.73 11.18 4.55
CA GLY A 200 -3.68 12.19 4.45
C GLY A 200 -2.48 11.71 3.62
N ASN A 201 -2.10 10.45 3.78
CA ASN A 201 -1.05 9.80 3.00
C ASN A 201 -1.43 9.66 1.52
N ILE A 202 -2.66 9.21 1.22
CA ILE A 202 -3.15 9.09 -0.16
C ILE A 202 -3.02 10.43 -0.90
N VAL A 203 -3.46 11.52 -0.27
CA VAL A 203 -3.36 12.89 -0.84
C VAL A 203 -1.89 13.28 -1.04
N ALA A 204 -1.05 13.05 -0.03
CA ALA A 204 0.36 13.43 -0.08
C ALA A 204 1.13 12.68 -1.17
N TYR A 205 0.91 11.36 -1.31
CA TYR A 205 1.54 10.56 -2.34
C TYR A 205 1.05 10.93 -3.74
N ASP A 206 -0.25 11.17 -3.92
CA ASP A 206 -0.81 11.60 -5.21
C ASP A 206 -0.22 12.94 -5.67
N SER A 207 -0.12 13.92 -4.77
CA SER A 207 0.49 15.22 -5.07
C SER A 207 1.98 15.10 -5.39
N ALA A 208 2.70 14.21 -4.69
CA ALA A 208 4.15 14.07 -4.83
C ALA A 208 4.60 13.34 -6.11
N ILE A 209 3.67 12.73 -6.85
CA ILE A 209 3.95 12.06 -8.13
C ILE A 209 3.40 12.80 -9.35
N LEU A 210 2.80 13.97 -9.16
CA LEU A 210 2.39 14.83 -10.26
C LEU A 210 3.60 15.29 -11.10
N PRO A 211 3.45 15.48 -12.42
CA PRO A 211 4.53 15.97 -13.27
C PRO A 211 5.13 17.31 -12.80
N GLU A 212 4.33 18.16 -12.17
CA GLU A 212 4.71 19.49 -11.69
C GLU A 212 5.38 19.45 -10.30
N ALA A 213 5.41 18.28 -9.64
CA ALA A 213 6.01 18.13 -8.32
C ALA A 213 7.53 18.27 -8.37
N LYS A 214 8.13 18.79 -7.30
CA LYS A 214 9.59 18.85 -7.16
C LYS A 214 10.18 17.44 -7.17
N GLN A 215 11.37 17.27 -7.74
CA GLN A 215 12.03 15.96 -7.91
C GLN A 215 12.11 15.14 -6.62
N ASN A 216 12.35 15.81 -5.48
CA ASN A 216 12.50 15.19 -4.16
C ASN A 216 11.20 15.11 -3.35
N GLU A 217 10.06 15.57 -3.88
CA GLU A 217 8.81 15.67 -3.12
C GLU A 217 8.34 14.31 -2.60
N LEU A 218 8.36 13.28 -3.46
CA LEU A 218 7.99 11.92 -3.05
C LEU A 218 8.93 11.35 -1.98
N SER A 219 10.22 11.67 -2.06
CA SER A 219 11.20 11.25 -1.03
C SER A 219 10.89 11.93 0.30
N ASN A 220 10.55 13.21 0.30
CA ASN A 220 10.17 13.95 1.50
C ASN A 220 8.88 13.40 2.13
N VAL A 221 7.87 13.09 1.30
CA VAL A 221 6.61 12.49 1.78
C VAL A 221 6.83 11.08 2.33
N ILE A 222 7.64 10.25 1.68
CA ILE A 222 8.00 8.91 2.17
C ILE A 222 8.77 8.99 3.49
N TRP A 223 9.76 9.87 3.58
CA TRP A 223 10.51 10.10 4.81
C TRP A 223 9.57 10.40 5.98
N ARG A 224 8.70 11.40 5.81
CA ARG A 224 7.78 11.85 6.87
C ARG A 224 6.80 10.77 7.34
N ASN A 225 6.34 9.92 6.43
CA ASN A 225 5.27 8.96 6.74
C ASN A 225 5.77 7.56 7.12
N ILE A 226 6.97 7.18 6.67
CA ILE A 226 7.50 5.82 6.83
C ILE A 226 8.70 5.80 7.78
N PHE A 227 9.61 6.77 7.66
CA PHE A 227 10.92 6.73 8.33
C PHE A 227 11.02 7.66 9.55
N SER A 228 10.33 8.80 9.55
CA SER A 228 10.42 9.79 10.61
C SER A 228 9.41 9.52 11.71
N ASP A 229 9.85 9.54 12.97
CA ASP A 229 8.95 9.46 14.14
C ASP A 229 8.29 10.80 14.48
N ASP A 230 9.02 11.90 14.32
CA ASP A 230 8.63 13.26 14.71
C ASP A 230 8.32 14.18 13.51
N GLY A 231 8.49 13.69 12.28
CA GLY A 231 8.34 14.49 11.06
C GLY A 231 9.50 15.47 10.81
N SER A 232 10.64 15.27 11.48
CA SER A 232 11.87 16.03 11.28
C SER A 232 12.36 15.98 9.82
N LEU A 233 13.29 16.86 9.45
CA LEU A 233 13.96 16.79 8.15
C LEU A 233 14.82 15.52 8.06
N PRO A 234 15.00 14.93 6.86
CA PRO A 234 15.79 13.72 6.70
C PRO A 234 17.24 13.91 7.22
N PRO A 235 17.76 13.01 8.07
CA PRO A 235 19.15 13.05 8.52
C PRO A 235 20.09 12.59 7.38
N ASN A 236 21.40 12.81 7.59
CA ASN A 236 22.57 12.55 6.72
C ASN A 236 22.45 11.50 5.58
N ASP A 237 23.38 11.59 4.62
CA ASP A 237 23.47 10.85 3.35
C ASP A 237 22.93 9.42 3.29
N ALA A 238 23.17 8.55 4.30
CA ALA A 238 22.73 7.16 4.29
C ALA A 238 21.20 6.99 4.42
N ALA A 239 20.54 7.73 5.33
CA ALA A 239 19.08 7.71 5.45
C ALA A 239 18.43 8.29 4.18
N SER A 240 19.07 9.31 3.59
CA SER A 240 18.68 9.88 2.30
C SER A 240 18.71 8.83 1.17
N GLN A 241 19.72 7.96 1.10
CA GLN A 241 19.81 6.91 0.07
C GLN A 241 18.67 5.89 0.14
N THR A 242 18.31 5.42 1.34
CA THR A 242 17.25 4.43 1.53
C THR A 242 15.86 5.00 1.23
N VAL A 243 15.61 6.25 1.65
CA VAL A 243 14.39 6.98 1.29
C VAL A 243 14.28 7.15 -0.22
N GLN A 244 15.37 7.54 -0.89
CA GLN A 244 15.41 7.67 -2.35
C GLN A 244 15.20 6.33 -3.05
N ALA A 245 15.71 5.22 -2.49
CA ALA A 245 15.42 3.88 -2.98
C ALA A 245 13.94 3.53 -2.88
N MET A 246 13.30 3.79 -1.74
CA MET A 246 11.86 3.54 -1.58
C MET A 246 11.01 4.45 -2.49
N ALA A 247 11.41 5.71 -2.67
CA ALA A 247 10.74 6.61 -3.61
C ALA A 247 10.84 6.12 -5.07
N ARG A 248 11.98 5.54 -5.46
CA ARG A 248 12.13 4.89 -6.77
C ARG A 248 11.29 3.63 -6.88
N TYR A 249 11.29 2.78 -5.85
CA TYR A 249 10.39 1.63 -5.79
C TYR A 249 8.94 2.06 -6.01
N ALA A 250 8.44 3.04 -5.25
CA ALA A 250 7.07 3.54 -5.37
C ALA A 250 6.77 4.09 -6.78
N ARG A 251 7.65 4.91 -7.37
CA ARG A 251 7.48 5.39 -8.76
C ARG A 251 7.44 4.25 -9.76
N ARG A 252 8.37 3.30 -9.61
CA ARG A 252 8.45 2.13 -10.49
C ARG A 252 7.19 1.29 -10.38
N GLU A 253 6.68 1.01 -9.18
CA GLU A 253 5.42 0.28 -8.98
C GLU A 253 4.24 1.01 -9.61
N VAL A 254 4.15 2.35 -9.49
CA VAL A 254 3.12 3.12 -10.20
C VAL A 254 3.20 2.90 -11.71
N SER A 255 4.40 3.00 -12.30
CA SER A 255 4.59 2.75 -13.73
C SER A 255 4.25 1.31 -14.11
N CYS A 256 4.70 0.32 -13.34
CA CYS A 256 4.45 -1.09 -13.63
C CYS A 256 2.97 -1.47 -13.50
N LEU A 257 2.28 -0.95 -12.48
CA LEU A 257 0.84 -1.11 -12.33
C LEU A 257 0.08 -0.45 -13.49
N SER A 258 0.52 0.71 -13.99
CA SER A 258 -0.10 1.34 -15.17
C SER A 258 0.03 0.50 -16.45
N LEU A 259 1.09 -0.31 -16.56
CA LEU A 259 1.31 -1.27 -17.64
C LEU A 259 0.60 -2.62 -17.40
N THR A 260 0.08 -2.83 -16.19
CA THR A 260 -0.65 -4.05 -15.82
C THR A 260 -2.09 -3.93 -16.32
N ASP A 261 -2.55 -4.96 -17.02
CA ASP A 261 -3.87 -4.96 -17.65
C ASP A 261 -5.01 -4.96 -16.62
N LYS A 262 -6.20 -4.53 -17.06
CA LYS A 262 -7.40 -4.44 -16.22
C LYS A 262 -7.76 -5.78 -15.61
N GLU A 263 -7.67 -6.87 -16.36
CA GLU A 263 -8.08 -8.21 -15.90
C GLU A 263 -7.17 -8.69 -14.75
N ALA A 264 -5.86 -8.53 -14.89
CA ALA A 264 -4.90 -8.82 -13.83
C ALA A 264 -5.14 -7.97 -12.57
N MET A 265 -5.43 -6.67 -12.74
CA MET A 265 -5.76 -5.77 -11.62
C MET A 265 -7.05 -6.18 -10.90
N PHE A 266 -8.09 -6.57 -11.62
CA PHE A 266 -9.40 -6.91 -11.05
C PHE A 266 -9.42 -8.29 -10.42
N SER A 267 -8.71 -9.25 -10.99
CA SER A 267 -8.60 -10.61 -10.45
C SER A 267 -7.55 -10.73 -9.34
N GLY A 268 -6.66 -9.72 -9.19
CA GLY A 268 -5.52 -9.80 -8.28
C GLY A 268 -4.40 -10.72 -8.78
N ASN A 269 -4.40 -11.06 -10.07
CA ASN A 269 -3.38 -11.87 -10.74
C ASN A 269 -2.16 -11.04 -11.15
N PHE A 270 -1.59 -10.34 -10.18
CA PHE A 270 -0.35 -9.59 -10.30
C PHE A 270 0.49 -9.78 -9.04
N THR A 271 1.78 -9.44 -9.11
CA THR A 271 2.66 -9.40 -7.94
C THR A 271 3.52 -8.14 -7.98
N PHE A 272 3.66 -7.47 -6.84
CA PHE A 272 4.62 -6.37 -6.70
C PHE A 272 6.03 -6.83 -7.03
N THR A 273 6.88 -5.89 -7.44
CA THR A 273 8.27 -6.19 -7.77
C THR A 273 8.98 -6.91 -6.63
N SER A 274 9.62 -8.03 -6.95
CA SER A 274 10.39 -8.79 -5.97
C SER A 274 11.53 -7.94 -5.43
N LEU A 275 11.78 -8.05 -4.13
CA LEU A 275 12.90 -7.43 -3.43
C LEU A 275 14.04 -8.42 -3.16
N GLU A 276 13.97 -9.61 -3.76
CA GLU A 276 15.06 -10.57 -3.74
C GLU A 276 16.23 -10.04 -4.56
N THR A 277 17.39 -9.94 -3.92
CA THR A 277 18.64 -9.70 -4.64
C THR A 277 18.95 -10.98 -5.42
N GLU A 278 19.28 -10.87 -6.71
CA GLU A 278 19.83 -12.00 -7.47
C GLU A 278 21.03 -12.57 -6.70
N LYS A 279 20.82 -13.66 -5.94
CA LYS A 279 21.92 -14.52 -5.57
C LYS A 279 22.47 -15.02 -6.89
N ASN A 280 23.69 -14.63 -7.22
CA ASN A 280 24.45 -15.16 -8.36
C ASN A 280 24.16 -16.66 -8.51
N SER A 281 23.33 -17.02 -9.48
CA SER A 281 23.25 -18.37 -10.02
C SER A 281 24.49 -18.58 -10.90
N LYS A 282 25.67 -18.51 -10.27
CA LYS A 282 26.92 -19.02 -10.81
C LYS A 282 27.49 -19.98 -9.78
N GLY A 283 27.36 -21.26 -10.09
CA GLY A 283 27.87 -22.38 -9.31
C GLY A 283 27.35 -23.69 -9.87
N ARG A 284 27.58 -23.89 -11.17
CA ARG A 284 27.68 -25.20 -11.78
C ARG A 284 29.06 -25.77 -11.46
#